data_AF-A0A1T5DXB7-F1
#
_entry.id   AF-A0A1T5DXB7-F1
#
_cell.length_a   1.000
_cell.length_b   1.000
_cell.length_c   1.000
_cell.angle_alpha   90.00
_cell.angle_beta   90.00
_cell.angle_gamma   90.00
#
_symmetry.space_group_name_H-M   'P 1'
#
loop_
_entity.id
_entity.type
_entity.pdbx_description
1 polymer ?
#
loop_
_entity_poly.entity_id
_entity_poly.type
_entity_poly.pdbx_seq_one_letter_code
_entity_poly.pdbx_strand_id
1 'polypeptide(L)'
;MKNVLVTFKATDEEKGRMESIEGFSFKFREAQDLTSDELREAEIIAGNIPADRAVECEKLEWIQLNMAGAADFTAPGVLPENVIITNATGAYGLALSEHMLAMLLSLQKKLYLYEKDQIKHEWTDEGNVTSIWGSHTLVVGLGDIGSEFAKKMKALGSTVRGIRRHLTAKPDYLDGIYTMESLDELLHWADIVAITLPGTPETEHLFDIERFRKMKSTAIFLNVGRGSVAVTSDLCKALNEGIIGGAGIDVVEPEPLPKDDPLWDAKNIIITPHISGYYHLEETRRRIADIIISNLEAYAEGKPLKNIVDRQTGYRKFDEKEAVKASRGRKLILASASPRRKELLTKADIPFTVVTSDKDEEYTATETPAIVMEIARGKAKDVLEKVISGDPDDNFVVLAADTVVSVDGKILGKPEDEDDAFNCIKNLQGRSHEVYTGVVIATKDMDKEPVFKAFYEKTIVEFYPVSDADIRAYIATGEPMDKAGSYAIQGGFAKYIKSIRGDYSNVVGLPIGRVCRELSGVLRKSE
;
A
#
# COMPACT_ATOMS: atom_id res chain seq x y z
N MET A 1 11.77 2.28 40.28
CA MET A 1 11.05 1.42 39.33
C MET A 1 9.62 1.90 39.30
N LYS A 2 9.02 2.02 38.12
CA LYS A 2 7.61 2.44 38.00
C LYS A 2 6.68 1.24 38.14
N ASN A 3 5.54 1.44 38.77
CA ASN A 3 4.54 0.38 38.92
C ASN A 3 3.68 0.25 37.64
N VAL A 4 3.79 -0.90 36.98
CA VAL A 4 3.03 -1.24 35.77
C VAL A 4 1.94 -2.25 36.11
N LEU A 5 0.68 -1.82 35.98
CA LEU A 5 -0.49 -2.68 36.12
C LEU A 5 -0.91 -3.20 34.75
N VAL A 6 -0.74 -4.50 34.52
CA VAL A 6 -1.08 -5.14 33.25
C VAL A 6 -2.45 -5.80 33.37
N THR A 7 -3.43 -5.27 32.65
CA THR A 7 -4.79 -5.80 32.58
C THR A 7 -5.08 -6.49 31.25
N PHE A 8 -4.14 -6.40 30.31
CA PHE A 8 -4.12 -7.22 29.11
C PHE A 8 -3.81 -8.69 29.43
N LYS A 9 -4.56 -9.60 28.82
CA LYS A 9 -4.36 -11.04 28.97
C LYS A 9 -3.12 -11.53 28.19
N ALA A 10 -1.96 -11.33 28.79
CA ALA A 10 -0.67 -11.74 28.26
C ALA A 10 -0.39 -13.24 28.45
N THR A 11 0.26 -13.87 27.47
CA THR A 11 0.84 -15.21 27.60
C THR A 11 2.07 -15.19 28.51
N ASP A 12 2.52 -16.35 29.00
CA ASP A 12 3.72 -16.39 29.86
C ASP A 12 4.99 -15.93 29.12
N GLU A 13 5.06 -16.16 27.80
CA GLU A 13 6.13 -15.60 26.96
C GLU A 13 6.09 -14.07 26.91
N GLU A 14 4.90 -13.49 26.71
CA GLU A 14 4.70 -12.04 26.68
C GLU A 14 4.97 -11.40 28.04
N LYS A 15 4.57 -12.05 29.14
CA LYS A 15 4.92 -11.63 30.51
C LYS A 15 6.43 -11.60 30.70
N GLY A 16 7.12 -12.67 30.30
CA GLY A 16 8.58 -12.73 30.37
C GLY A 16 9.27 -11.62 29.55
N ARG A 17 8.74 -11.29 28.37
CA ARG A 17 9.21 -10.13 27.58
C ARG A 17 9.00 -8.82 28.33
N MET A 18 7.82 -8.59 28.89
CA MET A 18 7.53 -7.39 29.68
C MET A 18 8.45 -7.28 30.91
N GLU A 19 8.56 -8.35 31.70
CA GLU A 19 9.38 -8.40 32.92
C GLU A 19 10.88 -8.24 32.65
N SER A 20 11.34 -8.50 31.42
CA SER A 20 12.72 -8.25 31.01
C SER A 20 13.05 -6.77 30.80
N ILE A 21 12.04 -5.89 30.74
CA ILE A 21 12.23 -4.46 30.55
C ILE A 21 12.61 -3.82 31.89
N GLU A 22 13.83 -3.27 31.94
CA GLU A 22 14.34 -2.61 33.15
C GLU A 22 13.55 -1.34 33.51
N GLY A 23 13.54 -1.00 34.80
CA GLY A 23 12.90 0.23 35.29
C GLY A 23 11.44 0.08 35.70
N PHE A 24 10.84 -1.10 35.50
CA PHE A 24 9.45 -1.39 35.84
C PHE A 24 9.29 -2.47 36.92
N SER A 25 8.16 -2.41 37.64
CA SER A 25 7.65 -3.49 38.48
C SER A 25 6.26 -3.86 37.99
N PHE A 26 6.08 -5.12 37.55
CA PHE A 26 4.86 -5.56 36.90
C PHE A 26 3.89 -6.23 37.86
N LYS A 27 2.60 -5.97 37.66
CA LYS A 27 1.50 -6.66 38.33
C LYS A 27 0.44 -7.05 37.30
N PHE A 28 0.29 -8.34 37.08
CA PHE A 28 -0.70 -8.88 36.14
C PHE A 28 -2.02 -9.14 36.86
N ARG A 29 -3.12 -8.59 36.32
CA ARG A 29 -4.47 -8.70 36.89
C ARG A 29 -5.50 -8.87 35.79
N GLU A 30 -6.50 -9.70 36.03
CA GLU A 30 -7.73 -9.67 35.24
C GLU A 30 -8.58 -8.47 35.69
N ALA A 31 -9.37 -7.89 34.79
CA ALA A 31 -10.13 -6.66 35.07
C ALA A 31 -11.08 -6.78 36.28
N GLN A 32 -11.61 -7.98 36.53
CA GLN A 32 -12.51 -8.26 37.65
C GLN A 32 -11.80 -8.31 39.02
N ASP A 33 -10.49 -8.53 39.04
CA ASP A 33 -9.71 -8.73 40.26
C ASP A 33 -8.94 -7.45 40.70
N LEU A 34 -9.19 -6.33 40.00
CA LEU A 34 -8.53 -5.04 40.22
C LEU A 34 -8.97 -4.39 41.53
N THR A 35 -8.02 -4.14 42.43
CA THR A 35 -8.28 -3.41 43.69
C THR A 35 -8.08 -1.90 43.52
N SER A 36 -8.74 -1.09 44.36
CA SER A 36 -8.53 0.36 44.35
C SER A 36 -7.10 0.76 44.72
N ASP A 37 -6.45 0.01 45.61
CA ASP A 37 -5.05 0.28 45.97
C ASP A 37 -4.09 0.02 44.80
N GLU A 38 -4.38 -1.01 43.98
CA GLU A 38 -3.63 -1.26 42.75
C GLU A 38 -3.78 -0.12 41.73
N LEU A 39 -4.98 0.42 41.57
CA LEU A 39 -5.24 1.55 40.68
C LEU A 39 -4.57 2.84 41.15
N ARG A 40 -4.62 3.15 42.46
CA ARG A 40 -3.98 4.35 43.04
C ARG A 40 -2.46 4.34 42.88
N GLU A 41 -1.86 3.17 43.04
CA GLU A 41 -0.40 3.01 43.00
C GLU A 41 0.18 2.80 41.60
N ALA A 42 -0.67 2.57 40.58
CA ALA A 42 -0.24 2.39 39.21
C ALA A 42 0.25 3.71 38.61
N GLU A 43 1.48 3.71 38.10
CA GLU A 43 2.03 4.80 37.28
C GLU A 43 1.81 4.54 35.79
N ILE A 44 1.73 3.27 35.41
CA ILE A 44 1.46 2.82 34.04
C ILE A 44 0.38 1.74 34.06
N ILE A 45 -0.59 1.83 33.15
CA ILE A 45 -1.57 0.77 32.92
C ILE A 45 -1.39 0.23 31.49
N ALA A 46 -1.21 -1.08 31.37
CA ALA A 46 -1.09 -1.80 30.10
C ALA A 46 -2.32 -2.71 29.90
N GLY A 47 -3.33 -2.14 29.23
CA GLY A 47 -4.63 -2.75 28.99
C GLY A 47 -5.78 -1.81 29.39
N ASN A 48 -6.99 -2.32 29.29
CA ASN A 48 -8.22 -1.59 29.59
C ASN A 48 -8.60 -1.80 31.07
N ILE A 49 -9.13 -0.75 31.67
CA ILE A 49 -9.84 -0.77 32.94
C ILE A 49 -11.25 -0.21 32.73
N PRO A 50 -12.21 -0.43 33.65
CA PRO A 50 -13.45 0.34 33.64
C PRO A 50 -13.15 1.84 33.64
N ALA A 51 -13.67 2.59 32.67
CA ALA A 51 -13.32 4.00 32.49
C ALA A 51 -13.74 4.87 33.69
N ASP A 52 -14.86 4.53 34.33
CA ASP A 52 -15.34 5.16 35.56
C ASP A 52 -14.38 4.98 36.75
N ARG A 53 -13.52 3.96 36.74
CA ARG A 53 -12.49 3.72 37.74
C ARG A 53 -11.16 4.40 37.43
N ALA A 54 -10.98 4.98 36.24
CA ALA A 54 -9.73 5.67 35.87
C ALA A 54 -9.46 6.89 36.77
N VAL A 55 -10.51 7.46 37.38
CA VAL A 55 -10.41 8.54 38.37
C VAL A 55 -9.73 8.12 39.67
N GLU A 56 -9.63 6.81 39.96
CA GLU A 56 -8.91 6.28 41.13
C GLU A 56 -7.39 6.35 40.96
N CYS A 57 -6.89 6.55 39.74
CA CYS A 57 -5.47 6.42 39.42
C CYS A 57 -4.68 7.72 39.71
N GLU A 58 -4.33 7.93 40.98
CA GLU A 58 -3.69 9.15 41.48
C GLU A 58 -2.27 9.39 40.95
N LYS A 59 -1.53 8.33 40.65
CA LYS A 59 -0.12 8.38 40.20
C LYS A 59 0.05 8.10 38.70
N LEU A 60 -1.04 7.91 37.97
CA LEU A 60 -0.98 7.49 36.58
C LEU A 60 -0.29 8.55 35.72
N GLU A 61 0.64 8.09 34.90
CA GLU A 61 1.34 8.92 33.92
C GLU A 61 1.02 8.48 32.50
N TRP A 62 0.77 7.18 32.31
CA TRP A 62 0.51 6.62 30.99
C TRP A 62 -0.46 5.42 31.04
N ILE A 63 -1.46 5.42 30.16
CA ILE A 63 -2.31 4.26 29.88
C ILE A 63 -2.19 3.83 28.42
N GLN A 64 -1.90 2.55 28.21
CA GLN A 64 -1.92 1.88 26.92
C GLN A 64 -3.18 1.03 26.81
N LEU A 65 -4.14 1.50 26.01
CA LEU A 65 -5.37 0.77 25.76
C LEU A 65 -5.13 -0.41 24.79
N ASN A 66 -5.84 -1.51 25.01
CA ASN A 66 -5.93 -2.65 24.09
C ASN A 66 -7.17 -2.59 23.20
N MET A 67 -7.60 -1.38 22.86
CA MET A 67 -8.69 -1.06 21.94
C MET A 67 -8.27 0.06 20.96
N ALA A 68 -8.97 0.19 19.84
CA ALA A 68 -8.68 1.23 18.84
C ALA A 68 -9.27 2.61 19.18
N GLY A 69 -10.42 2.65 19.85
CA GLY A 69 -11.04 3.90 20.31
C GLY A 69 -10.63 4.26 21.73
N ALA A 70 -10.66 5.54 22.09
CA ALA A 70 -10.32 5.99 23.44
C ALA A 70 -11.33 7.00 24.02
N ALA A 71 -12.52 7.13 23.42
CA ALA A 71 -13.52 8.15 23.75
C ALA A 71 -13.81 8.23 25.27
N ASP A 72 -14.06 7.09 25.91
CA ASP A 72 -14.37 7.01 27.34
C ASP A 72 -13.23 7.53 28.23
N PHE A 73 -11.98 7.33 27.83
CA PHE A 73 -10.79 7.78 28.58
C PHE A 73 -10.42 9.24 28.31
N THR A 74 -10.93 9.80 27.21
CA THR A 74 -10.73 11.21 26.85
C THR A 74 -11.86 12.12 27.35
N ALA A 75 -12.94 11.54 27.88
CA ALA A 75 -14.06 12.31 28.42
C ALA A 75 -13.62 13.22 29.58
N PRO A 76 -14.19 14.44 29.71
CA PRO A 76 -13.84 15.37 30.76
C PRO A 76 -13.95 14.75 32.15
N GLY A 77 -12.90 14.87 32.96
CA GLY A 77 -12.87 14.40 34.35
C GLY A 77 -12.51 12.92 34.54
N VAL A 78 -12.32 12.14 33.47
CA VAL A 78 -11.96 10.71 33.58
C VAL A 78 -10.48 10.51 33.86
N LEU A 79 -9.60 11.20 33.12
CA LEU A 79 -8.15 11.19 33.32
C LEU A 79 -7.60 12.61 33.37
N PRO A 80 -6.59 12.91 34.22
CA PRO A 80 -5.87 14.19 34.18
C PRO A 80 -5.24 14.47 32.80
N GLU A 81 -5.11 15.76 32.44
CA GLU A 81 -4.58 16.20 31.14
C GLU A 81 -3.13 15.78 30.88
N ASN A 82 -2.34 15.60 31.95
CA ASN A 82 -0.95 15.18 31.87
C ASN A 82 -0.77 13.67 31.65
N VAL A 83 -1.83 12.87 31.75
CA VAL A 83 -1.77 11.43 31.48
C VAL A 83 -1.69 11.20 29.97
N ILE A 84 -0.65 10.49 29.55
CA ILE A 84 -0.50 10.04 28.17
C ILE A 84 -1.48 8.89 27.93
N ILE A 85 -2.22 8.95 26.83
CA ILE A 85 -3.12 7.87 26.40
C ILE A 85 -2.56 7.35 25.08
N THR A 86 -2.32 6.05 24.98
CA THR A 86 -2.02 5.37 23.73
C THR A 86 -3.05 4.28 23.47
N ASN A 87 -3.24 3.89 22.21
CA ASN A 87 -4.22 2.87 21.84
C ASN A 87 -3.60 1.76 20.98
N ALA A 88 -4.42 0.79 20.58
CA ALA A 88 -3.99 -0.36 19.78
C ALA A 88 -4.24 -0.18 18.26
N THR A 89 -4.21 1.05 17.74
CA THR A 89 -4.25 1.30 16.29
C THR A 89 -3.15 0.50 15.57
N GLY A 90 -3.49 -0.24 14.50
CA GLY A 90 -2.56 -1.13 13.80
C GLY A 90 -2.76 -2.63 14.09
N ALA A 91 -3.50 -2.97 15.15
CA ALA A 91 -3.76 -4.37 15.50
C ALA A 91 -4.99 -4.99 14.81
N TYR A 92 -5.94 -4.15 14.38
CA TYR A 92 -7.29 -4.58 14.01
C TYR A 92 -7.49 -4.70 12.49
N GLY A 93 -6.61 -4.09 11.69
CA GLY A 93 -6.78 -4.00 10.26
C GLY A 93 -7.01 -5.35 9.57
N LEU A 94 -6.29 -6.39 9.99
CA LEU A 94 -6.46 -7.74 9.46
C LEU A 94 -7.86 -8.30 9.76
N ALA A 95 -8.21 -8.46 11.04
CA ALA A 95 -9.46 -9.09 11.46
C ALA A 95 -10.70 -8.37 10.91
N LEU A 96 -10.75 -7.03 11.04
CA LEU A 96 -11.93 -6.28 10.61
C LEU A 96 -12.09 -6.27 9.10
N SER A 97 -11.00 -6.16 8.34
CA SER A 97 -11.10 -6.19 6.88
C SER A 97 -11.51 -7.58 6.35
N GLU A 98 -11.11 -8.66 7.01
CA GLU A 98 -11.58 -10.01 6.70
C GLU A 98 -13.07 -10.18 7.04
N HIS A 99 -13.50 -9.67 8.19
CA HIS A 99 -14.90 -9.69 8.61
C HIS A 99 -15.79 -8.91 7.62
N MET A 100 -15.38 -7.71 7.22
CA MET A 100 -16.04 -6.91 6.18
C MET A 100 -16.13 -7.67 4.85
N LEU A 101 -15.04 -8.31 4.42
CA LEU A 101 -15.00 -9.08 3.19
C LEU A 101 -15.93 -10.29 3.25
N ALA A 102 -16.00 -10.97 4.40
CA ALA A 102 -16.92 -12.08 4.62
C ALA A 102 -18.39 -11.65 4.52
N MET A 103 -18.76 -10.55 5.19
CA MET A 103 -20.11 -9.98 5.09
C MET A 103 -20.44 -9.57 3.65
N LEU A 104 -19.51 -8.90 2.97
CA LEU A 104 -19.67 -8.50 1.58
C LEU A 104 -19.91 -9.70 0.66
N LEU A 105 -19.07 -10.74 0.73
CA LEU A 105 -19.21 -11.93 -0.10
C LEU A 105 -20.51 -12.68 0.22
N SER A 106 -20.89 -12.76 1.50
CA SER A 106 -22.17 -13.36 1.90
C SER A 106 -23.36 -12.62 1.28
N LEU A 107 -23.36 -11.28 1.29
CA LEU A 107 -24.38 -10.45 0.66
C LEU A 107 -24.39 -10.61 -0.87
N GLN A 108 -23.22 -10.50 -1.52
CA GLN A 108 -23.11 -10.60 -2.98
C GLN A 108 -23.54 -11.96 -3.52
N LYS A 109 -23.25 -13.04 -2.77
CA LYS A 109 -23.58 -14.43 -3.12
C LYS A 109 -24.87 -14.93 -2.48
N LYS A 110 -25.58 -14.07 -1.74
CA LYS A 110 -26.83 -14.37 -1.04
C LYS A 110 -26.74 -15.56 -0.07
N LEU A 111 -25.56 -15.83 0.49
CA LEU A 111 -25.36 -16.97 1.39
C LEU A 111 -26.25 -16.87 2.63
N TYR A 112 -26.50 -15.65 3.13
CA TYR A 112 -27.41 -15.39 4.24
C TYR A 112 -28.89 -15.71 3.94
N LEU A 113 -29.30 -15.77 2.67
CA LEU A 113 -30.64 -16.22 2.28
C LEU A 113 -30.66 -17.74 2.15
N TYR A 114 -29.65 -18.33 1.50
CA TYR A 114 -29.51 -19.77 1.40
C TYR A 114 -29.37 -20.46 2.77
N GLU A 115 -28.80 -19.80 3.78
CA GLU A 115 -28.82 -20.27 5.17
C GLU A 115 -30.26 -20.37 5.71
N LYS A 116 -31.11 -19.39 5.43
CA LYS A 116 -32.53 -19.41 5.83
C LYS A 116 -33.29 -20.52 5.10
N ASP A 117 -33.03 -20.70 3.82
CA ASP A 117 -33.62 -21.79 3.02
C ASP A 117 -33.20 -23.16 3.57
N GLN A 118 -31.91 -23.32 3.89
CA GLN A 118 -31.38 -24.53 4.49
C GLN A 118 -32.08 -24.85 5.82
N ILE A 119 -32.31 -23.86 6.69
CA ILE A 119 -33.04 -24.03 7.96
C ILE A 119 -34.49 -24.45 7.72
N LYS A 120 -35.13 -23.92 6.67
CA LYS A 120 -36.51 -24.28 6.28
C LYS A 120 -36.60 -25.58 5.48
N HIS A 121 -35.46 -26.15 5.10
CA HIS A 121 -35.34 -27.29 4.18
C HIS A 121 -35.91 -27.00 2.78
N GLU A 122 -35.74 -25.77 2.29
CA GLU A 122 -36.19 -25.32 0.98
C GLU A 122 -35.03 -25.37 -0.04
N TRP A 123 -35.28 -25.93 -1.23
CA TRP A 123 -34.33 -25.94 -2.34
C TRP A 123 -34.72 -24.86 -3.35
N THR A 124 -34.39 -23.61 -3.01
CA THR A 124 -34.79 -22.41 -3.77
C THR A 124 -33.60 -21.85 -4.55
N ASP A 125 -33.87 -21.22 -5.69
CA ASP A 125 -32.89 -20.37 -6.40
C ASP A 125 -33.11 -18.92 -5.98
N GLU A 126 -32.18 -18.34 -5.23
CA GLU A 126 -32.22 -16.94 -4.78
C GLU A 126 -31.85 -15.96 -5.91
N GLY A 127 -31.55 -16.45 -7.11
CA GLY A 127 -31.38 -15.66 -8.33
C GLY A 127 -30.01 -14.99 -8.45
N ASN A 128 -29.96 -13.90 -9.22
CA ASN A 128 -28.71 -13.30 -9.66
C ASN A 128 -27.83 -12.77 -8.51
N VAL A 129 -26.52 -12.91 -8.69
CA VAL A 129 -25.45 -12.50 -7.76
C VAL A 129 -24.51 -11.48 -8.42
N THR A 130 -23.73 -10.76 -7.61
CA THR A 130 -22.69 -9.84 -8.09
C THR A 130 -21.28 -10.36 -7.79
N SER A 131 -20.25 -9.62 -8.19
CA SER A 131 -18.84 -9.95 -7.97
C SER A 131 -18.05 -8.73 -7.49
N ILE A 132 -16.96 -8.99 -6.78
CA ILE A 132 -15.95 -7.95 -6.48
C ILE A 132 -15.15 -7.60 -7.74
N TRP A 133 -14.90 -8.57 -8.61
CA TRP A 133 -14.20 -8.33 -9.87
C TRP A 133 -14.95 -7.32 -10.75
N GLY A 134 -14.28 -6.25 -11.14
CA GLY A 134 -14.87 -5.18 -11.96
C GLY A 134 -15.81 -4.25 -11.20
N SER A 135 -15.97 -4.41 -9.89
CA SER A 135 -16.77 -3.50 -9.06
C SER A 135 -16.03 -2.21 -8.72
N HIS A 136 -16.77 -1.19 -8.29
CA HIS A 136 -16.24 0.06 -7.77
C HIS A 136 -16.39 0.12 -6.25
N THR A 137 -15.27 0.13 -5.53
CA THR A 137 -15.26 0.21 -4.06
C THR A 137 -14.85 1.60 -3.60
N LEU A 138 -15.69 2.22 -2.77
CA LEU A 138 -15.37 3.43 -2.02
C LEU A 138 -15.11 3.07 -0.56
N VAL A 139 -13.89 3.35 -0.08
CA VAL A 139 -13.54 3.19 1.33
C VAL A 139 -13.53 4.56 2.01
N VAL A 140 -14.44 4.78 2.96
CA VAL A 140 -14.54 6.01 3.72
C VAL A 140 -13.82 5.81 5.06
N GLY A 141 -12.60 6.35 5.14
CA GLY A 141 -11.68 6.18 6.27
C GLY A 141 -10.45 5.32 5.93
N LEU A 142 -9.41 5.90 5.34
CA LEU A 142 -8.14 5.19 5.06
C LEU A 142 -7.22 5.10 6.30
N GLY A 143 -7.74 4.56 7.40
CA GLY A 143 -6.95 4.15 8.57
C GLY A 143 -6.36 2.75 8.38
N ASP A 144 -5.98 2.10 9.48
CA ASP A 144 -5.50 0.71 9.50
C ASP A 144 -6.50 -0.26 8.83
N ILE A 145 -7.76 -0.22 9.28
CA ILE A 145 -8.84 -1.09 8.79
C ILE A 145 -9.20 -0.82 7.33
N GLY A 146 -9.50 0.44 7.00
CA GLY A 146 -9.89 0.80 5.63
C GLY A 146 -8.78 0.54 4.62
N SER A 147 -7.51 0.73 4.99
CA SER A 147 -6.39 0.42 4.09
C SER A 147 -6.23 -1.07 3.84
N GLU A 148 -6.37 -1.92 4.87
CA GLU A 148 -6.34 -3.38 4.71
C GLU A 148 -7.52 -3.90 3.89
N PHE A 149 -8.71 -3.33 4.07
CA PHE A 149 -9.88 -3.64 3.25
C PHE A 149 -9.65 -3.22 1.78
N ALA A 150 -9.17 -2.00 1.54
CA ALA A 150 -8.84 -1.49 0.20
C ALA A 150 -7.85 -2.40 -0.54
N LYS A 151 -6.79 -2.87 0.13
CA LYS A 151 -5.81 -3.82 -0.44
C LYS A 151 -6.48 -5.11 -0.90
N LYS A 152 -7.35 -5.70 -0.07
CA LYS A 152 -8.08 -6.93 -0.41
C LYS A 152 -9.01 -6.72 -1.60
N MET A 153 -9.76 -5.61 -1.62
CA MET A 153 -10.66 -5.27 -2.71
C MET A 153 -9.92 -5.05 -4.03
N LYS A 154 -8.77 -4.35 -4.00
CA LYS A 154 -7.92 -4.16 -5.17
C LYS A 154 -7.36 -5.50 -5.68
N ALA A 155 -6.89 -6.35 -4.79
CA ALA A 155 -6.37 -7.68 -5.14
C ALA A 155 -7.43 -8.59 -5.77
N LEU A 156 -8.70 -8.43 -5.38
CA LEU A 156 -9.84 -9.15 -5.95
C LEU A 156 -10.39 -8.52 -7.25
N GLY A 157 -9.73 -7.48 -7.77
CA GLY A 157 -10.05 -6.87 -9.07
C GLY A 157 -11.08 -5.75 -9.03
N SER A 158 -11.33 -5.14 -7.87
CA SER A 158 -12.13 -3.93 -7.77
C SER A 158 -11.30 -2.68 -8.15
N THR A 159 -11.97 -1.66 -8.71
CA THR A 159 -11.42 -0.31 -8.76
C THR A 159 -11.70 0.37 -7.43
N VAL A 160 -10.67 0.81 -6.71
CA VAL A 160 -10.79 1.25 -5.32
C VAL A 160 -10.46 2.74 -5.18
N ARG A 161 -11.40 3.52 -4.64
CA ARG A 161 -11.15 4.91 -4.24
C ARG A 161 -11.30 5.03 -2.74
N GLY A 162 -10.48 5.86 -2.12
CA GLY A 162 -10.52 6.06 -0.67
C GLY A 162 -10.70 7.52 -0.29
N ILE A 163 -11.45 7.75 0.79
CA ILE A 163 -11.61 9.06 1.43
C ILE A 163 -10.80 9.11 2.72
N ARG A 164 -10.05 10.20 2.90
CA ARG A 164 -9.34 10.51 4.15
C ARG A 164 -9.34 12.01 4.42
N ARG A 165 -9.07 12.38 5.67
CA ARG A 165 -9.07 13.78 6.13
C ARG A 165 -8.00 14.65 5.44
N HIS A 166 -6.77 14.13 5.31
CA HIS A 166 -5.64 14.84 4.71
C HIS A 166 -5.11 14.06 3.52
N LEU A 167 -4.93 14.71 2.37
CA LEU A 167 -4.37 14.04 1.19
C LEU A 167 -2.91 13.64 1.43
N THR A 168 -2.55 12.46 0.92
CA THR A 168 -1.18 11.94 0.90
C THR A 168 -0.86 11.45 -0.50
N ALA A 169 0.38 11.03 -0.73
CA ALA A 169 0.70 10.24 -1.91
C ALA A 169 -0.28 9.06 -2.03
N LYS A 170 -0.80 8.84 -3.24
CA LYS A 170 -1.76 7.77 -3.53
C LYS A 170 -1.05 6.43 -3.43
N PRO A 171 -1.45 5.52 -2.52
CA PRO A 171 -0.90 4.17 -2.46
C PRO A 171 -1.25 3.36 -3.71
N ASP A 172 -0.44 2.33 -4.01
CA ASP A 172 -0.64 1.46 -5.19
C ASP A 172 -1.95 0.66 -5.11
N TYR A 173 -2.46 0.41 -3.90
CA TYR A 173 -3.72 -0.28 -3.69
C TYR A 173 -4.97 0.60 -3.92
N LEU A 174 -4.79 1.88 -4.29
CA LEU A 174 -5.89 2.80 -4.62
C LEU A 174 -5.78 3.29 -6.07
N ASP A 175 -6.92 3.38 -6.74
CA ASP A 175 -7.11 4.05 -8.02
C ASP A 175 -7.38 5.56 -7.86
N GLY A 176 -7.77 6.00 -6.66
CA GLY A 176 -7.88 7.42 -6.33
C GLY A 176 -7.99 7.67 -4.83
N ILE A 177 -7.55 8.86 -4.41
CA ILE A 177 -7.60 9.32 -3.02
C ILE A 177 -8.25 10.69 -2.98
N TYR A 178 -9.24 10.85 -2.10
CA TYR A 178 -10.11 12.02 -2.04
C TYR A 178 -10.32 12.46 -0.60
N THR A 179 -10.88 13.66 -0.43
CA THR A 179 -11.33 14.19 0.86
C THR A 179 -12.85 14.02 1.00
N MET A 180 -13.38 14.38 2.17
CA MET A 180 -14.81 14.26 2.46
C MET A 180 -15.69 15.11 1.52
N GLU A 181 -15.12 16.15 0.91
CA GLU A 181 -15.80 17.02 -0.07
C GLU A 181 -16.27 16.25 -1.31
N SER A 182 -15.56 15.18 -1.69
CA SER A 182 -15.91 14.35 -2.84
C SER A 182 -16.86 13.20 -2.50
N LEU A 183 -17.28 13.04 -1.23
CA LEU A 183 -18.07 11.89 -0.78
C LEU A 183 -19.34 11.72 -1.63
N ASP A 184 -20.15 12.75 -1.72
CA ASP A 184 -21.45 12.70 -2.38
C ASP A 184 -21.34 12.37 -3.88
N GLU A 185 -20.31 12.86 -4.56
CA GLU A 185 -20.02 12.51 -5.96
C GLU A 185 -19.65 11.02 -6.08
N LEU A 186 -18.78 10.54 -5.20
CA LEU A 186 -18.26 9.17 -5.23
C LEU A 186 -19.30 8.13 -4.84
N LEU A 187 -20.35 8.48 -4.09
CA LEU A 187 -21.45 7.57 -3.77
C LEU A 187 -22.22 7.11 -5.01
N HIS A 188 -22.40 7.98 -6.01
CA HIS A 188 -23.05 7.61 -7.27
C HIS A 188 -22.20 6.63 -8.10
N TRP A 189 -20.88 6.65 -7.89
CA TRP A 189 -19.92 5.81 -8.59
C TRP A 189 -19.76 4.42 -7.95
N ALA A 190 -19.90 4.32 -6.63
CA ALA A 190 -19.59 3.12 -5.87
C ALA A 190 -20.66 2.03 -5.96
N ASP A 191 -20.23 0.79 -6.15
CA ASP A 191 -21.04 -0.42 -5.95
C ASP A 191 -20.94 -0.92 -4.49
N ILE A 192 -19.83 -0.59 -3.83
CA ILE A 192 -19.55 -0.99 -2.45
C ILE A 192 -19.05 0.25 -1.70
N VAL A 193 -19.70 0.58 -0.58
CA VAL A 193 -19.33 1.70 0.29
C VAL A 193 -18.95 1.14 1.65
N ALA A 194 -17.67 1.23 1.99
CA ALA A 194 -17.08 0.65 3.18
C ALA A 194 -16.69 1.73 4.19
N ILE A 195 -17.36 1.74 5.34
CA ILE A 195 -17.18 2.73 6.41
C ILE A 195 -16.31 2.15 7.52
N THR A 196 -15.19 2.82 7.76
CA THR A 196 -14.28 2.52 8.88
C THR A 196 -13.94 3.82 9.62
N LEU A 197 -14.89 4.75 9.63
CA LEU A 197 -14.71 6.05 10.26
C LEU A 197 -14.79 5.95 11.78
N PRO A 198 -14.06 6.82 12.50
CA PRO A 198 -14.32 7.09 13.90
C PRO A 198 -15.73 7.65 14.13
N GLY A 199 -16.19 7.64 15.38
CA GLY A 199 -17.40 8.35 15.82
C GLY A 199 -16.98 9.67 16.47
N THR A 200 -17.01 10.74 15.69
CA THR A 200 -16.79 12.13 16.13
C THR A 200 -17.98 13.00 15.74
N PRO A 201 -18.13 14.21 16.30
CA PRO A 201 -19.19 15.14 15.89
C PRO A 201 -19.23 15.41 14.38
N GLU A 202 -18.10 15.36 13.68
CA GLU A 202 -18.04 15.59 12.23
C GLU A 202 -18.46 14.37 11.39
N THR A 203 -18.51 13.18 11.98
CA THR A 203 -18.89 11.93 11.29
C THR A 203 -20.22 11.38 11.77
N GLU A 204 -20.76 11.93 12.87
CA GLU A 204 -22.05 11.59 13.42
C GLU A 204 -23.15 11.84 12.37
N HIS A 205 -23.99 10.82 12.19
CA HIS A 205 -25.09 10.77 11.23
C HIS A 205 -24.67 11.17 9.81
N LEU A 206 -23.41 10.89 9.45
CA LEU A 206 -22.92 11.11 8.10
C LEU A 206 -23.78 10.37 7.08
N PHE A 207 -24.24 9.15 7.36
CA PHE A 207 -25.18 8.44 6.50
C PHE A 207 -26.62 8.55 7.02
N ASP A 208 -27.29 9.60 6.55
CA ASP A 208 -28.74 9.79 6.63
C ASP A 208 -29.46 9.27 5.37
N ILE A 209 -30.78 9.35 5.35
CA ILE A 209 -31.59 8.91 4.19
C ILE A 209 -31.22 9.62 2.89
N GLU A 210 -30.86 10.91 2.93
CA GLU A 210 -30.51 11.66 1.73
C GLU A 210 -29.18 11.20 1.14
N ARG A 211 -28.21 10.84 2.00
CA ARG A 211 -26.94 10.29 1.56
C ARG A 211 -27.07 8.85 1.06
N PHE A 212 -27.93 8.02 1.66
CA PHE A 212 -28.26 6.71 1.11
C PHE A 212 -28.86 6.80 -0.30
N ARG A 213 -29.71 7.80 -0.58
CA ARG A 213 -30.27 8.01 -1.94
C ARG A 213 -29.26 8.38 -3.02
N LYS A 214 -28.06 8.83 -2.64
CA LYS A 214 -26.96 9.11 -3.57
C LYS A 214 -26.19 7.85 -3.96
N MET A 215 -26.39 6.75 -3.23
CA MET A 215 -25.80 5.46 -3.59
C MET A 215 -26.58 4.81 -4.74
N LYS A 216 -25.95 3.87 -5.43
CA LYS A 216 -26.67 3.02 -6.39
C LYS A 216 -27.70 2.15 -5.64
N SER A 217 -28.84 1.90 -6.26
CA SER A 217 -29.86 0.98 -5.70
C SER A 217 -29.36 -0.45 -5.54
N THR A 218 -28.26 -0.82 -6.21
CA THR A 218 -27.58 -2.11 -6.08
C THR A 218 -26.40 -2.07 -5.12
N ALA A 219 -26.09 -0.92 -4.52
CA ALA A 219 -24.89 -0.76 -3.71
C ALA A 219 -24.99 -1.51 -2.37
N ILE A 220 -23.86 -2.00 -1.89
CA ILE A 220 -23.74 -2.62 -0.57
C ILE A 220 -23.04 -1.64 0.38
N PHE A 221 -23.67 -1.35 1.51
CA PHE A 221 -23.13 -0.53 2.58
C PHE A 221 -22.48 -1.41 3.66
N LEU A 222 -21.24 -1.14 4.04
CA LEU A 222 -20.55 -1.84 5.12
C LEU A 222 -20.16 -0.87 6.23
N ASN A 223 -20.40 -1.20 7.49
CA ASN A 223 -19.94 -0.39 8.62
C ASN A 223 -19.36 -1.24 9.75
N VAL A 224 -18.08 -1.03 10.03
CA VAL A 224 -17.35 -1.59 11.19
C VAL A 224 -16.65 -0.49 12.00
N GLY A 225 -16.95 0.77 11.70
CA GLY A 225 -16.38 1.94 12.37
C GLY A 225 -17.10 2.23 13.67
N ARG A 226 -18.15 3.05 13.59
CA ARG A 226 -19.06 3.34 14.70
C ARG A 226 -20.50 3.39 14.21
N GLY A 227 -21.43 2.95 15.05
CA GLY A 227 -22.86 2.95 14.75
C GLY A 227 -23.39 4.36 14.49
N SER A 228 -22.94 5.34 15.27
CA SER A 228 -23.31 6.74 15.13
C SER A 228 -22.99 7.37 13.77
N VAL A 229 -22.18 6.72 12.92
CA VAL A 229 -21.90 7.22 11.56
C VAL A 229 -23.11 7.09 10.63
N ALA A 230 -24.03 6.17 10.90
CA ALA A 230 -25.24 5.96 10.11
C ALA A 230 -26.48 6.05 11.00
N VAL A 231 -27.50 6.75 10.53
CA VAL A 231 -28.79 6.80 11.24
C VAL A 231 -29.47 5.44 11.09
N THR A 232 -29.55 4.67 12.18
CA THR A 232 -30.11 3.31 12.23
C THR A 232 -31.47 3.18 11.54
N SER A 233 -32.40 4.11 11.84
CA SER A 233 -33.74 4.11 11.25
C SER A 233 -33.73 4.38 9.74
N ASP A 234 -32.82 5.23 9.26
CA ASP A 234 -32.70 5.56 7.84
C ASP A 234 -32.06 4.41 7.07
N LEU A 235 -31.11 3.68 7.68
CA LEU A 235 -30.56 2.44 7.10
C LEU A 235 -31.67 1.39 6.94
N CYS A 236 -32.47 1.16 7.99
CA CYS A 236 -33.62 0.24 7.94
C CYS A 236 -34.59 0.63 6.80
N LYS A 237 -34.91 1.93 6.70
CA LYS A 237 -35.76 2.46 5.63
C LYS A 237 -35.14 2.27 4.25
N ALA A 238 -33.86 2.60 4.09
CA ALA A 238 -33.15 2.51 2.81
C ALA A 238 -33.14 1.06 2.26
N LEU A 239 -32.97 0.08 3.15
CA LEU A 239 -33.03 -1.34 2.79
C LEU A 239 -34.44 -1.79 2.42
N ASN A 240 -35.44 -1.43 3.23
CA ASN A 240 -36.82 -1.87 3.01
C ASN A 240 -37.47 -1.26 1.78
N GLU A 241 -37.13 -0.01 1.46
CA GLU A 241 -37.57 0.71 0.25
C GLU A 241 -36.71 0.41 -0.99
N GLY A 242 -35.63 -0.37 -0.86
CA GLY A 242 -34.74 -0.71 -1.98
C GLY A 242 -33.93 0.47 -2.52
N ILE A 243 -33.66 1.47 -1.66
CA ILE A 243 -32.78 2.60 -1.96
C ILE A 243 -31.32 2.12 -2.09
N ILE A 244 -30.94 1.09 -1.34
CA ILE A 244 -29.65 0.39 -1.46
C ILE A 244 -29.89 -1.13 -1.53
N GLY A 245 -28.89 -1.86 -2.05
CA GLY A 245 -29.02 -3.28 -2.37
C GLY A 245 -28.86 -4.19 -1.15
N GLY A 246 -28.11 -3.76 -0.15
CA GLY A 246 -27.91 -4.49 1.09
C GLY A 246 -26.92 -3.81 2.04
N ALA A 247 -26.81 -4.34 3.26
CA ALA A 247 -25.88 -3.82 4.26
C ALA A 247 -25.24 -4.92 5.12
N GLY A 248 -23.96 -4.75 5.44
CA GLY A 248 -23.24 -5.58 6.41
C GLY A 248 -22.69 -4.71 7.52
N ILE A 249 -23.23 -4.83 8.72
CA ILE A 249 -22.90 -3.94 9.84
C ILE A 249 -22.46 -4.74 11.06
N ASP A 250 -21.39 -4.28 11.70
CA ASP A 250 -20.96 -4.80 12.99
C ASP A 250 -21.30 -3.82 14.12
N VAL A 251 -21.73 -2.59 13.81
CA VAL A 251 -21.98 -1.52 14.77
C VAL A 251 -23.30 -0.83 14.47
N VAL A 252 -24.00 -0.36 15.52
CA VAL A 252 -25.33 0.27 15.45
C VAL A 252 -25.48 1.39 16.48
N GLU A 253 -26.54 2.18 16.39
CA GLU A 253 -26.90 3.15 17.42
C GLU A 253 -28.39 3.03 17.77
N PRO A 254 -28.78 2.69 19.01
CA PRO A 254 -27.94 2.43 20.18
C PRO A 254 -27.33 1.00 20.19
N GLU A 255 -26.27 0.81 20.98
CA GLU A 255 -25.67 -0.51 21.28
C GLU A 255 -25.91 -0.90 22.74
N PRO A 256 -26.41 -2.13 23.04
CA PRO A 256 -26.85 -3.17 22.10
C PRO A 256 -28.12 -2.79 21.32
N LEU A 257 -28.30 -3.36 20.12
CA LEU A 257 -29.53 -3.19 19.34
C LEU A 257 -30.75 -3.69 20.13
N PRO A 258 -31.80 -2.88 20.35
CA PRO A 258 -33.01 -3.31 21.05
C PRO A 258 -33.66 -4.53 20.37
N LYS A 259 -34.23 -5.45 21.16
CA LYS A 259 -34.77 -6.71 20.64
C LYS A 259 -35.96 -6.55 19.69
N ASP A 260 -36.67 -5.43 19.82
CA ASP A 260 -37.85 -5.05 19.05
C ASP A 260 -37.52 -4.01 17.94
N ASP A 261 -36.24 -3.72 17.73
CA ASP A 261 -35.82 -2.79 16.68
C ASP A 261 -36.12 -3.36 15.28
N PRO A 262 -36.77 -2.60 14.38
CA PRO A 262 -37.13 -3.08 13.05
C PRO A 262 -35.94 -3.38 12.14
N LEU A 263 -34.72 -2.95 12.48
CA LEU A 263 -33.52 -3.26 11.72
C LEU A 263 -33.22 -4.76 11.68
N TRP A 264 -33.63 -5.53 12.70
CA TRP A 264 -33.51 -7.00 12.71
C TRP A 264 -34.22 -7.67 11.54
N ASP A 265 -35.34 -7.10 11.10
CA ASP A 265 -36.19 -7.61 10.03
C ASP A 265 -35.96 -6.91 8.68
N ALA A 266 -34.99 -5.99 8.61
CA ALA A 266 -34.70 -5.26 7.39
C ALA A 266 -34.24 -6.21 6.26
N LYS A 267 -34.58 -5.87 5.02
CA LYS A 267 -34.19 -6.66 3.85
C LYS A 267 -32.68 -6.60 3.62
N ASN A 268 -32.10 -7.69 3.15
CA ASN A 268 -30.71 -7.78 2.66
C ASN A 268 -29.65 -7.24 3.64
N ILE A 269 -29.82 -7.50 4.93
CA ILE A 269 -28.90 -7.09 5.99
C ILE A 269 -28.20 -8.28 6.65
N ILE A 270 -26.94 -8.08 7.02
CA ILE A 270 -26.20 -8.92 7.96
C ILE A 270 -25.79 -8.02 9.13
N ILE A 271 -26.13 -8.44 10.35
CA ILE A 271 -25.80 -7.73 11.59
C ILE A 271 -24.92 -8.63 12.44
N THR A 272 -23.77 -8.14 12.88
CA THR A 272 -22.95 -8.78 13.91
C THR A 272 -22.82 -7.87 15.14
N PRO A 273 -22.71 -8.43 16.36
CA PRO A 273 -22.87 -7.65 17.59
C PRO A 273 -21.54 -7.02 18.05
N HIS A 274 -20.98 -6.11 17.25
CA HIS A 274 -19.72 -5.41 17.51
C HIS A 274 -18.55 -6.37 17.79
N ILE A 275 -18.53 -7.50 17.08
CA ILE A 275 -17.69 -8.63 17.44
C ILE A 275 -16.34 -8.65 16.69
N SER A 276 -16.25 -7.92 15.58
CA SER A 276 -15.16 -8.06 14.60
C SER A 276 -13.77 -7.74 15.18
N GLY A 277 -13.71 -6.85 16.18
CA GLY A 277 -12.46 -6.38 16.79
C GLY A 277 -12.04 -7.05 18.10
N TYR A 278 -12.76 -8.05 18.59
CA TYR A 278 -12.35 -8.77 19.82
C TYR A 278 -11.22 -9.78 19.55
N TYR A 279 -10.77 -10.48 20.59
CA TYR A 279 -9.71 -11.49 20.54
C TYR A 279 -10.15 -12.83 19.93
N HIS A 280 -11.18 -12.83 19.07
CA HIS A 280 -11.60 -14.04 18.36
C HIS A 280 -10.58 -14.48 17.30
N LEU A 281 -9.77 -13.54 16.80
CA LEU A 281 -8.56 -13.83 16.04
C LEU A 281 -7.33 -13.66 16.94
N GLU A 282 -6.62 -14.76 17.18
CA GLU A 282 -5.41 -14.78 18.02
C GLU A 282 -4.32 -13.81 17.53
N GLU A 283 -4.23 -13.59 16.23
CA GLU A 283 -3.30 -12.63 15.63
C GLU A 283 -3.59 -11.18 16.05
N THR A 284 -4.86 -10.80 16.28
CA THR A 284 -5.22 -9.49 16.84
C THR A 284 -4.64 -9.34 18.24
N ARG A 285 -4.77 -10.37 19.08
CA ARG A 285 -4.23 -10.40 20.44
C ARG A 285 -2.71 -10.25 20.43
N ARG A 286 -2.01 -11.00 19.56
CA ARG A 286 -0.55 -10.91 19.39
C ARG A 286 -0.10 -9.49 19.01
N ARG A 287 -0.76 -8.87 18.02
CA ARG A 287 -0.43 -7.51 17.57
C ARG A 287 -0.59 -6.47 18.68
N ILE A 288 -1.62 -6.63 19.52
CA ILE A 288 -1.81 -5.77 20.69
C ILE A 288 -0.68 -5.96 21.69
N ALA A 289 -0.31 -7.21 21.99
CA ALA A 289 0.82 -7.50 22.87
C ALA A 289 2.11 -6.85 22.36
N ASP A 290 2.40 -6.94 21.06
CA ASP A 290 3.57 -6.31 20.46
C ASP A 290 3.53 -4.78 20.51
N ILE A 291 2.36 -4.15 20.34
CA ILE A 291 2.21 -2.70 20.54
C ILE A 291 2.48 -2.31 22.00
N ILE A 292 1.91 -3.05 22.96
CA ILE A 292 2.10 -2.82 24.40
C ILE A 292 3.59 -2.92 24.75
N ILE A 293 4.24 -4.03 24.38
CA ILE A 293 5.65 -4.30 24.69
C ILE A 293 6.54 -3.24 24.01
N SER A 294 6.32 -2.94 22.73
CA SER A 294 7.10 -1.93 22.02
C SER A 294 6.98 -0.54 22.64
N ASN A 295 5.80 -0.17 23.15
CA ASN A 295 5.64 1.10 23.84
C ASN A 295 6.23 1.10 25.25
N LEU A 296 6.21 -0.04 25.97
CA LEU A 296 6.89 -0.17 27.27
C LEU A 296 8.41 0.00 27.11
N GLU A 297 9.00 -0.66 26.11
CA GLU A 297 10.41 -0.50 25.73
C GLU A 297 10.72 0.97 25.39
N ALA A 298 9.90 1.60 24.54
CA ALA A 298 10.08 3.00 24.17
C ALA A 298 9.99 3.94 25.38
N TYR A 299 9.04 3.68 26.29
CA TYR A 299 8.89 4.47 27.52
C TYR A 299 10.15 4.35 28.40
N ALA A 300 10.65 3.12 28.63
CA ALA A 300 11.84 2.88 29.45
C ALA A 300 13.08 3.61 28.91
N GLU A 301 13.18 3.73 27.59
CA GLU A 301 14.29 4.40 26.91
C GLU A 301 14.07 5.91 26.69
N GLY A 302 12.93 6.47 27.11
CA GLY A 302 12.58 7.87 26.86
C GLY A 302 12.34 8.19 25.37
N LYS A 303 12.01 7.18 24.56
CA LYS A 303 11.67 7.32 23.13
C LYS A 303 10.19 7.68 22.94
N PRO A 304 9.82 8.27 21.78
CA PRO A 304 8.43 8.56 21.47
C PRO A 304 7.56 7.29 21.46
N LEU A 305 6.41 7.35 22.12
CA LEU A 305 5.41 6.27 22.10
C LEU A 305 4.64 6.27 20.78
N LYS A 306 4.29 5.09 20.30
CA LYS A 306 3.39 4.91 19.16
C LYS A 306 1.95 5.07 19.62
N ASN A 307 1.09 5.44 18.66
CA ASN A 307 -0.36 5.46 18.85
C ASN A 307 -0.87 6.38 19.97
N ILE A 308 -0.16 7.49 20.24
CA ILE A 308 -0.62 8.52 21.18
C ILE A 308 -1.98 9.05 20.72
N VAL A 309 -2.94 9.12 21.62
CA VAL A 309 -4.30 9.59 21.40
C VAL A 309 -4.35 11.12 21.47
N ASP A 310 -5.08 11.71 20.54
CA ASP A 310 -5.55 13.09 20.58
C ASP A 310 -6.80 13.14 21.46
N ARG A 311 -6.70 13.82 22.60
CA ARG A 311 -7.80 13.93 23.56
C ARG A 311 -9.02 14.66 23.01
N GLN A 312 -8.85 15.52 21.99
CA GLN A 312 -9.97 16.21 21.38
C GLN A 312 -10.81 15.26 20.51
N THR A 313 -10.15 14.31 19.84
CA THR A 313 -10.84 13.42 18.91
C THR A 313 -11.12 12.05 19.51
N GLY A 314 -10.38 11.61 20.53
CA GLY A 314 -10.45 10.25 21.07
C GLY A 314 -9.70 9.21 20.22
N TYR A 315 -8.89 9.65 19.23
CA TYR A 315 -8.18 8.80 18.28
C TYR A 315 -6.69 9.09 18.21
N ARG A 316 -5.91 8.20 17.59
CA ARG A 316 -4.46 8.39 17.40
C ARG A 316 -4.16 9.75 16.74
N LYS A 317 -3.27 10.54 17.36
CA LYS A 317 -2.63 11.71 16.78
C LYS A 317 -1.93 11.32 15.49
N PHE A 318 -2.28 12.02 14.42
CA PHE A 318 -1.63 11.85 13.14
C PHE A 318 -0.35 12.69 13.13
N ASP A 319 0.83 12.04 13.15
CA ASP A 319 2.10 12.71 12.90
C ASP A 319 2.35 12.73 11.39
N GLU A 320 2.31 13.91 10.78
CA GLU A 320 2.59 14.11 9.35
C GLU A 320 3.95 13.53 8.95
N LYS A 321 4.94 13.52 9.86
CA LYS A 321 6.27 12.95 9.61
C LYS A 321 6.25 11.42 9.54
N GLU A 322 5.39 10.76 10.32
CA GLU A 322 5.20 9.30 10.26
C GLU A 322 4.48 8.86 8.98
N ALA A 323 3.52 9.65 8.49
CA ALA A 323 2.81 9.38 7.24
C ALA A 323 3.74 9.45 6.01
N VAL A 324 4.68 10.41 6.03
CA VAL A 324 5.74 10.50 5.01
C VAL A 324 6.69 9.32 5.11
N LYS A 325 7.06 8.88 6.33
CA LYS A 325 7.91 7.69 6.58
C LYS A 325 7.26 6.38 6.13
N ALA A 326 5.96 6.19 6.37
CA ALA A 326 5.21 4.98 6.02
C ALA A 326 4.93 4.85 4.51
N SER A 327 5.01 5.94 3.75
CA SER A 327 4.79 5.96 2.29
C SER A 327 6.04 5.71 1.42
N ARG A 328 7.24 5.59 1.98
CA ARG A 328 8.48 5.55 1.19
C ARG A 328 8.83 4.13 0.72
N GLY A 329 8.26 3.72 -0.41
CA GLY A 329 9.02 2.90 -1.37
C GLY A 329 10.22 3.71 -1.88
N ARG A 330 11.32 3.05 -2.29
CA ARG A 330 12.48 3.78 -2.83
C ARG A 330 12.05 4.48 -4.13
N LYS A 331 12.36 5.76 -4.32
CA LYS A 331 12.06 6.46 -5.58
C LYS A 331 12.99 5.98 -6.69
N LEU A 332 12.48 5.65 -7.88
CA LEU A 332 13.33 5.28 -9.02
C LEU A 332 13.79 6.53 -9.80
N ILE A 333 15.08 6.61 -10.07
CA ILE A 333 15.73 7.62 -10.92
C ILE A 333 16.29 6.89 -12.14
N LEU A 334 15.81 7.24 -13.33
CA LEU A 334 16.36 6.78 -14.60
C LEU A 334 17.53 7.68 -15.02
N ALA A 335 18.73 7.12 -15.01
CA ALA A 335 19.98 7.74 -15.46
C ALA A 335 20.12 7.74 -17.00
N SER A 336 19.12 8.26 -17.73
CA SER A 336 19.14 8.22 -19.20
C SER A 336 18.28 9.28 -19.88
N ALA A 337 18.84 9.90 -20.93
CA ALA A 337 18.10 10.77 -21.84
C ALA A 337 17.23 10.00 -22.86
N SER A 338 17.42 8.69 -23.01
CA SER A 338 16.78 7.88 -24.06
C SER A 338 15.25 7.87 -23.94
N PRO A 339 14.50 8.37 -24.95
CA PRO A 339 13.04 8.33 -24.94
C PRO A 339 12.49 6.89 -24.87
N ARG A 340 13.18 5.94 -25.48
CA ARG A 340 12.79 4.53 -25.54
C ARG A 340 12.81 3.86 -24.17
N ARG A 341 13.80 4.19 -23.33
CA ARG A 341 13.90 3.64 -21.96
C ARG A 341 12.82 4.20 -21.06
N LYS A 342 12.47 5.48 -21.23
CA LYS A 342 11.34 6.11 -20.54
C LYS A 342 10.04 5.41 -20.90
N GLU A 343 9.80 5.20 -22.21
CA GLU A 343 8.60 4.51 -22.70
C GLU A 343 8.47 3.08 -22.16
N LEU A 344 9.57 2.30 -22.15
CA LEU A 344 9.57 0.94 -21.61
C LEU A 344 9.23 0.89 -20.11
N LEU A 345 9.77 1.81 -19.31
CA LEU A 345 9.44 1.91 -17.88
C LEU A 345 8.01 2.38 -17.64
N THR A 346 7.51 3.35 -18.41
CA THR A 346 6.13 3.82 -18.33
C THR A 346 5.15 2.70 -18.69
N LYS A 347 5.42 1.91 -19.74
CA LYS A 347 4.60 0.75 -20.12
C LYS A 347 4.61 -0.36 -19.05
N ALA A 348 5.68 -0.44 -18.25
CA ALA A 348 5.78 -1.36 -17.13
C ALA A 348 5.12 -0.84 -15.84
N ASP A 349 4.46 0.32 -15.89
CA ASP A 349 3.80 0.99 -14.75
C ASP A 349 4.76 1.24 -13.57
N ILE A 350 6.03 1.56 -13.89
CA ILE A 350 7.04 1.90 -12.88
C ILE A 350 7.17 3.42 -12.81
N PRO A 351 6.84 4.08 -11.68
CA PRO A 351 7.05 5.52 -11.53
C PRO A 351 8.54 5.84 -11.42
N PHE A 352 9.02 6.80 -12.22
CA PHE A 352 10.42 7.24 -12.19
C PHE A 352 10.57 8.75 -12.42
N THR A 353 11.73 9.26 -12.03
CA THR A 353 12.22 10.59 -12.41
C THR A 353 13.44 10.45 -13.31
N VAL A 354 13.76 11.46 -14.10
CA VAL A 354 14.89 11.41 -15.06
C VAL A 354 15.97 12.37 -14.62
N VAL A 355 17.20 11.86 -14.53
CA VAL A 355 18.41 12.65 -14.36
C VAL A 355 19.42 12.15 -15.38
N THR A 356 20.06 13.04 -16.12
CA THR A 356 21.01 12.65 -17.18
C THR A 356 22.44 12.63 -16.67
N SER A 357 23.20 11.65 -17.14
CA SER A 357 24.65 11.60 -16.93
C SER A 357 25.35 12.48 -17.96
N ASP A 358 26.38 13.21 -17.53
CA ASP A 358 27.24 14.02 -18.42
C ASP A 358 28.58 13.31 -18.70
N LYS A 359 28.78 12.12 -18.12
CA LYS A 359 30.00 11.33 -18.29
C LYS A 359 30.13 10.77 -19.72
N ASP A 360 31.31 10.97 -20.32
CA ASP A 360 31.70 10.39 -21.60
C ASP A 360 31.77 8.85 -21.54
N GLU A 361 31.56 8.19 -22.69
CA GLU A 361 31.52 6.73 -22.82
C GLU A 361 32.92 6.10 -22.86
N GLU A 362 33.72 6.36 -21.81
CA GLU A 362 35.05 5.77 -21.62
C GLU A 362 34.96 4.39 -20.95
N TYR A 363 35.74 3.43 -21.45
CA TYR A 363 35.81 2.07 -20.91
C TYR A 363 37.22 1.49 -21.05
N THR A 364 37.58 0.59 -20.14
CA THR A 364 38.86 -0.13 -20.12
C THR A 364 38.71 -1.63 -20.37
N ALA A 365 37.49 -2.16 -20.23
CA ALA A 365 37.17 -3.54 -20.54
C ALA A 365 37.35 -3.88 -22.02
N THR A 366 37.67 -5.14 -22.29
CA THR A 366 37.92 -5.67 -23.64
C THR A 366 36.77 -6.52 -24.18
N GLU A 367 35.94 -7.09 -23.30
CA GLU A 367 34.77 -7.90 -23.68
C GLU A 367 33.50 -7.05 -23.70
N THR A 368 32.67 -7.18 -24.75
CA THR A 368 31.44 -6.40 -24.93
C THR A 368 30.50 -6.39 -23.71
N PRO A 369 30.23 -7.52 -23.02
CA PRO A 369 29.41 -7.51 -21.81
C PRO A 369 29.99 -6.64 -20.69
N ALA A 370 31.31 -6.68 -20.50
CA ALA A 370 32.00 -5.91 -19.48
C ALA A 370 32.00 -4.41 -19.83
N ILE A 371 32.19 -4.07 -21.11
CA ILE A 371 32.15 -2.69 -21.62
C ILE A 371 30.79 -2.04 -21.32
N VAL A 372 29.68 -2.67 -21.71
CA VAL A 372 28.34 -2.07 -21.48
C VAL A 372 28.02 -1.90 -19.99
N MET A 373 28.48 -2.82 -19.14
CA MET A 373 28.30 -2.70 -17.69
C MET A 373 29.20 -1.61 -17.09
N GLU A 374 30.43 -1.44 -17.59
CA GLU A 374 31.35 -0.37 -17.16
C GLU A 374 30.78 1.02 -17.49
N ILE A 375 30.30 1.20 -18.72
CA ILE A 375 29.65 2.46 -19.16
C ILE A 375 28.39 2.72 -18.34
N ALA A 376 27.50 1.74 -18.19
CA ALA A 376 26.29 1.88 -17.38
C ALA A 376 26.61 2.21 -15.92
N ARG A 377 27.69 1.64 -15.36
CA ARG A 377 28.16 1.96 -14.00
C ARG A 377 28.69 3.38 -13.89
N GLY A 378 29.41 3.85 -14.91
CA GLY A 378 29.84 5.24 -15.01
C GLY A 378 28.66 6.21 -14.95
N LYS A 379 27.61 5.95 -15.75
CA LYS A 379 26.37 6.74 -15.79
C LYS A 379 25.62 6.71 -14.45
N ALA A 380 25.56 5.55 -13.81
CA ALA A 380 24.93 5.40 -12.49
C ALA A 380 25.68 6.21 -11.41
N LYS A 381 27.02 6.18 -11.41
CA LYS A 381 27.84 6.94 -10.44
C LYS A 381 27.71 8.45 -10.60
N ASP A 382 27.79 8.95 -11.83
CA ASP A 382 27.63 10.39 -12.12
C ASP A 382 26.26 10.90 -11.66
N VAL A 383 25.19 10.18 -11.99
CA VAL A 383 23.84 10.55 -11.52
C VAL A 383 23.74 10.45 -10.01
N LEU A 384 24.31 9.41 -9.40
CA LEU A 384 24.30 9.22 -7.95
C LEU A 384 24.96 10.40 -7.23
N GLU A 385 26.12 10.87 -7.70
CA GLU A 385 26.83 12.05 -7.16
C GLU A 385 26.00 13.34 -7.29
N LYS A 386 25.20 13.46 -8.35
CA LYS A 386 24.30 14.62 -8.57
C LYS A 386 23.07 14.62 -7.66
N VAL A 387 22.59 13.45 -7.23
CA VAL A 387 21.33 13.32 -6.49
C VAL A 387 21.51 13.08 -5.00
N ILE A 388 22.70 12.66 -4.55
CA ILE A 388 23.03 12.59 -3.13
C ILE A 388 23.16 14.02 -2.58
N SER A 389 22.32 14.35 -1.61
CA SER A 389 22.28 15.66 -0.98
C SER A 389 23.00 15.70 0.38
N GLY A 390 23.37 14.52 0.90
CA GLY A 390 23.90 14.36 2.25
C GLY A 390 22.81 14.32 3.32
N ASP A 391 21.53 14.34 2.92
CA ASP A 391 20.38 14.15 3.79
C ASP A 391 20.26 12.67 4.19
N PRO A 392 20.12 12.34 5.49
CA PRO A 392 19.81 10.99 5.96
C PRO A 392 18.57 10.37 5.28
N ASP A 393 17.67 11.19 4.73
CA ASP A 393 16.43 10.79 4.07
C ASP A 393 16.56 10.43 2.57
N ASP A 394 17.77 10.46 1.99
CA ASP A 394 18.05 10.08 0.60
C ASP A 394 17.72 8.59 0.36
N ASN A 395 16.48 8.31 -0.08
CA ASN A 395 15.95 6.96 -0.31
C ASN A 395 15.50 6.77 -1.76
N PHE A 396 16.46 6.44 -2.63
CA PHE A 396 16.23 6.27 -4.07
C PHE A 396 17.08 5.14 -4.68
N VAL A 397 16.67 4.74 -5.88
CA VAL A 397 17.34 3.74 -6.72
C VAL A 397 17.71 4.43 -8.03
N VAL A 398 18.98 4.36 -8.42
CA VAL A 398 19.42 4.84 -9.73
C VAL A 398 19.50 3.65 -10.68
N LEU A 399 18.74 3.72 -11.78
CA LEU A 399 18.78 2.76 -12.88
C LEU A 399 19.51 3.39 -14.06
N ALA A 400 20.68 2.86 -14.40
CA ALA A 400 21.43 3.20 -15.60
C ALA A 400 21.46 2.03 -16.57
N ALA A 401 21.49 2.33 -17.87
CA ALA A 401 21.66 1.31 -18.89
C ALA A 401 22.49 1.85 -20.05
N ASP A 402 23.20 0.95 -20.71
CA ASP A 402 23.95 1.21 -21.93
C ASP A 402 23.74 0.09 -22.94
N THR A 403 23.52 0.43 -24.21
CA THR A 403 23.12 -0.53 -25.25
C THR A 403 24.01 -0.39 -26.46
N VAL A 404 24.65 -1.49 -26.88
CA VAL A 404 25.51 -1.54 -28.05
C VAL A 404 25.13 -2.70 -28.97
N VAL A 405 25.43 -2.53 -30.25
CA VAL A 405 25.36 -3.60 -31.25
C VAL A 405 26.76 -4.10 -31.53
N SER A 406 26.95 -5.41 -31.63
CA SER A 406 28.24 -6.04 -31.90
C SER A 406 28.12 -7.06 -33.03
N VAL A 407 29.06 -7.00 -33.97
CA VAL A 407 29.21 -7.96 -35.07
C VAL A 407 30.69 -8.29 -35.23
N ASP A 408 31.02 -9.57 -35.32
CA ASP A 408 32.41 -10.07 -35.42
C ASP A 408 33.36 -9.51 -34.34
N GLY A 409 32.83 -9.30 -33.12
CA GLY A 409 33.59 -8.76 -31.98
C GLY A 409 33.82 -7.25 -32.03
N LYS A 410 33.25 -6.53 -33.01
CA LYS A 410 33.33 -5.06 -33.12
C LYS A 410 32.03 -4.40 -32.68
N ILE A 411 32.13 -3.41 -31.80
CA ILE A 411 31.01 -2.59 -31.36
C ILE A 411 30.66 -1.56 -32.43
N LEU A 412 29.38 -1.46 -32.74
CA LEU A 412 28.77 -0.46 -33.61
C LEU A 412 27.96 0.50 -32.73
N GLY A 413 28.49 1.70 -32.57
CA GLY A 413 27.87 2.78 -31.81
C GLY A 413 26.72 3.44 -32.57
N LYS A 414 26.39 4.66 -32.14
CA LYS A 414 25.51 5.57 -32.90
C LYS A 414 26.32 6.11 -34.09
N PRO A 415 25.70 6.26 -35.28
CA PRO A 415 26.44 6.73 -36.44
C PRO A 415 26.82 8.21 -36.31
N GLU A 416 28.02 8.57 -36.76
CA GLU A 416 28.46 9.98 -36.80
C GLU A 416 27.74 10.76 -37.92
N ASP A 417 27.51 10.12 -39.06
CA ASP A 417 26.86 10.67 -40.24
C ASP A 417 26.08 9.60 -41.03
N GLU A 418 25.45 10.01 -42.13
CA GLU A 418 24.65 9.11 -42.97
C GLU A 418 25.49 8.01 -43.65
N ASP A 419 26.76 8.26 -43.95
CA ASP A 419 27.64 7.29 -44.59
C ASP A 419 28.09 6.22 -43.58
N ASP A 420 28.35 6.61 -42.33
CA ASP A 420 28.59 5.70 -41.22
C ASP A 420 27.34 4.83 -40.94
N ALA A 421 26.15 5.44 -40.94
CA ALA A 421 24.88 4.71 -40.81
C ALA A 421 24.69 3.69 -41.94
N PHE A 422 25.03 4.07 -43.18
CA PHE A 422 24.99 3.18 -44.34
C PHE A 422 25.94 2.00 -44.19
N ASN A 423 27.20 2.26 -43.85
CA ASN A 423 28.23 1.23 -43.67
C ASN A 423 27.86 0.27 -42.52
N CYS A 424 27.28 0.81 -41.45
CA CYS A 424 26.78 0.05 -40.32
C CYS A 424 25.71 -0.96 -40.76
N ILE A 425 24.63 -0.51 -41.39
CA ILE A 425 23.55 -1.40 -41.87
C ILE A 425 24.05 -2.34 -42.96
N LYS A 426 24.93 -1.88 -43.85
CA LYS A 426 25.53 -2.68 -44.92
C LYS A 426 26.35 -3.85 -44.38
N ASN A 427 26.99 -3.68 -43.21
CA ASN A 427 27.72 -4.74 -42.54
C ASN A 427 26.80 -5.74 -41.82
N LEU A 428 25.61 -5.30 -41.39
CA LEU A 428 24.63 -6.12 -40.67
C LEU A 428 23.65 -6.87 -41.59
N GLN A 429 23.38 -6.35 -42.79
CA GLN A 429 22.36 -6.91 -43.69
C GLN A 429 22.66 -8.38 -44.07
N GLY A 430 21.61 -9.20 -44.12
CA GLY A 430 21.68 -10.61 -44.53
C GLY A 430 22.40 -11.55 -43.54
N ARG A 431 22.74 -11.11 -42.34
CA ARG A 431 23.39 -11.93 -41.30
C ARG A 431 22.87 -11.64 -39.90
N SER A 432 23.42 -12.35 -38.92
CA SER A 432 23.12 -12.16 -37.50
C SER A 432 24.19 -11.34 -36.79
N HIS A 433 23.75 -10.55 -35.81
CA HIS A 433 24.56 -9.75 -34.90
C HIS A 433 23.97 -9.78 -33.49
N GLU A 434 24.72 -9.23 -32.54
CA GLU A 434 24.44 -9.34 -31.12
C GLU A 434 24.14 -7.94 -30.55
N VAL A 435 23.10 -7.84 -29.74
CA VAL A 435 22.73 -6.61 -29.04
C VAL A 435 22.91 -6.83 -27.56
N TYR A 436 23.77 -6.03 -26.95
CA TYR A 436 24.10 -6.09 -25.54
C TYR A 436 23.55 -4.85 -24.84
N THR A 437 22.76 -5.03 -23.78
CA THR A 437 22.47 -3.95 -22.84
C THR A 437 23.06 -4.27 -21.47
N GLY A 438 23.98 -3.42 -21.01
CA GLY A 438 24.45 -3.40 -19.64
C GLY A 438 23.50 -2.57 -18.79
N VAL A 439 23.12 -3.08 -17.62
CA VAL A 439 22.24 -2.42 -16.67
C VAL A 439 22.92 -2.35 -15.31
N VAL A 440 22.83 -1.19 -14.68
CA VAL A 440 23.27 -0.99 -13.30
C VAL A 440 22.13 -0.42 -12.47
N ILE A 441 21.88 -1.08 -11.34
CA ILE A 441 20.98 -0.63 -10.30
C ILE A 441 21.86 -0.23 -9.12
N ALA A 442 21.90 1.08 -8.82
CA ALA A 442 22.57 1.60 -7.65
C ALA A 442 21.54 1.91 -6.56
N THR A 443 21.80 1.44 -5.35
CA THR A 443 20.93 1.61 -4.19
C THR A 443 21.66 2.39 -3.11
N LYS A 444 21.03 3.44 -2.59
CA LYS A 444 21.49 4.16 -1.40
C LYS A 444 20.47 3.92 -0.29
N ASP A 445 20.91 3.24 0.76
CA ASP A 445 20.16 3.12 2.01
C ASP A 445 20.64 4.17 3.01
N MET A 446 19.79 4.50 4.00
CA MET A 446 20.18 5.39 5.08
C MET A 446 21.45 4.83 5.76
N ASP A 447 22.45 5.70 5.94
CA ASP A 447 23.71 5.39 6.65
C ASP A 447 24.58 4.26 6.06
N LYS A 448 24.32 3.81 4.83
CA LYS A 448 25.15 2.80 4.12
C LYS A 448 25.79 3.34 2.86
N GLU A 449 26.97 2.80 2.52
CA GLU A 449 27.59 3.05 1.22
C GLU A 449 26.71 2.55 0.06
N PRO A 450 26.72 3.23 -1.10
CA PRO A 450 25.93 2.80 -2.25
C PRO A 450 26.31 1.40 -2.73
N VAL A 451 25.31 0.54 -2.91
CA VAL A 451 25.49 -0.80 -3.46
C VAL A 451 25.11 -0.80 -4.94
N PHE A 452 26.01 -1.31 -5.79
CA PHE A 452 25.83 -1.39 -7.24
C PHE A 452 25.63 -2.84 -7.67
N LYS A 453 24.44 -3.15 -8.21
CA LYS A 453 24.17 -4.40 -8.89
C LYS A 453 24.25 -4.19 -10.40
N ALA A 454 25.16 -4.90 -11.06
CA ALA A 454 25.34 -4.85 -12.50
C ALA A 454 24.96 -6.18 -13.14
N PHE A 455 24.31 -6.12 -14.30
CA PHE A 455 24.06 -7.28 -15.16
C PHE A 455 24.01 -6.85 -16.61
N TYR A 456 24.05 -7.81 -17.53
CA TYR A 456 23.84 -7.57 -18.95
C TYR A 456 22.83 -8.56 -19.53
N GLU A 457 22.17 -8.15 -20.61
CA GLU A 457 21.33 -9.00 -21.43
C GLU A 457 21.86 -9.02 -22.87
N LYS A 458 21.84 -10.20 -23.50
CA LYS A 458 22.29 -10.42 -24.88
C LYS A 458 21.11 -10.87 -25.73
N THR A 459 20.95 -10.29 -26.91
CA THR A 459 19.93 -10.71 -27.88
C THR A 459 20.54 -10.82 -29.26
N ILE A 460 20.28 -11.92 -29.96
CA ILE A 460 20.76 -12.14 -31.32
C ILE A 460 19.66 -11.66 -32.27
N VAL A 461 20.00 -10.76 -33.18
CA VAL A 461 19.11 -10.24 -34.21
C VAL A 461 19.65 -10.68 -35.57
N GLU A 462 18.77 -11.10 -36.46
CA GLU A 462 19.12 -11.48 -37.83
C GLU A 462 18.35 -10.61 -38.81
N PHE A 463 19.04 -10.05 -39.80
CA PHE A 463 18.40 -9.27 -40.86
C PHE A 463 18.15 -10.13 -42.11
N TYR A 464 17.08 -9.80 -42.83
CA TYR A 464 17.01 -10.14 -44.25
C TYR A 464 18.11 -9.39 -45.03
N PRO A 465 18.50 -9.85 -46.23
CA PRO A 465 19.28 -9.03 -47.13
C PRO A 465 18.56 -7.71 -47.43
N VAL A 466 19.28 -6.59 -47.39
CA VAL A 466 18.73 -5.24 -47.61
C VAL A 466 19.49 -4.59 -48.76
N SER A 467 18.77 -4.02 -49.73
CA SER A 467 19.38 -3.36 -50.88
C SER A 467 19.97 -2.00 -50.50
N ASP A 468 20.99 -1.53 -51.24
CA ASP A 468 21.60 -0.23 -50.97
C ASP A 468 20.59 0.93 -51.09
N ALA A 469 19.62 0.80 -51.99
CA ALA A 469 18.54 1.77 -52.15
C ALA A 469 17.63 1.80 -50.92
N ASP A 470 17.28 0.63 -50.37
CA ASP A 470 16.47 0.51 -49.14
C ASP A 470 17.20 1.05 -47.91
N ILE A 471 18.50 0.79 -47.79
CA ILE A 471 19.33 1.32 -46.69
C ILE A 471 19.32 2.85 -46.73
N ARG A 472 19.57 3.45 -47.90
CA ARG A 472 19.55 4.91 -48.06
C ARG A 472 18.16 5.51 -47.82
N ALA A 473 17.11 4.84 -48.28
CA ALA A 473 15.74 5.28 -48.03
C ALA A 473 15.40 5.26 -46.53
N TYR A 474 15.88 4.26 -45.80
CA TYR A 474 15.73 4.19 -44.36
C TYR A 474 16.53 5.28 -43.63
N ILE A 475 17.77 5.54 -44.04
CA ILE A 475 18.60 6.61 -43.44
C ILE A 475 17.98 7.99 -43.63
N ALA A 476 17.40 8.25 -44.80
CA ALA A 476 16.69 9.50 -45.09
C ALA A 476 15.49 9.78 -44.15
N THR A 477 15.02 8.79 -43.39
CA THR A 477 13.97 9.00 -42.36
C THR A 477 14.50 9.69 -41.11
N GLY A 478 15.83 9.73 -40.91
CA GLY A 478 16.47 10.19 -39.67
C GLY A 478 16.35 9.21 -38.49
N GLU A 479 15.56 8.14 -38.61
CA GLU A 479 15.40 7.12 -37.57
C GLU A 479 16.72 6.46 -37.10
N PRO A 480 17.74 6.19 -37.94
CA PRO A 480 18.94 5.50 -37.45
C PRO A 480 19.88 6.34 -36.57
N MET A 481 19.80 7.67 -36.64
CA MET A 481 20.89 8.55 -36.20
C MET A 481 21.14 8.55 -34.68
N ASP A 482 20.15 8.20 -33.86
CA ASP A 482 20.27 8.17 -32.40
C ASP A 482 20.36 6.74 -31.82
N LYS A 483 20.69 5.73 -32.66
CA LYS A 483 20.58 4.30 -32.32
C LYS A 483 21.88 3.56 -32.56
N ALA A 484 22.26 2.72 -31.59
CA ALA A 484 23.38 1.80 -31.75
C ALA A 484 23.09 0.82 -32.90
N GLY A 485 24.08 0.60 -33.77
CA GLY A 485 23.91 -0.25 -34.96
C GLY A 485 23.05 0.37 -36.06
N SER A 486 22.64 1.63 -35.93
CA SER A 486 21.88 2.38 -36.94
C SER A 486 20.54 1.74 -37.33
N TYR A 487 19.81 1.11 -36.40
CA TYR A 487 18.45 0.61 -36.70
C TYR A 487 17.50 0.66 -35.50
N ALA A 488 16.19 0.64 -35.78
CA ALA A 488 15.13 0.58 -34.78
C ALA A 488 14.24 -0.64 -35.00
N ILE A 489 14.18 -1.54 -34.00
CA ILE A 489 13.38 -2.76 -34.11
C ILE A 489 11.87 -2.54 -33.95
N GLN A 490 11.50 -1.42 -33.35
CA GLN A 490 10.12 -0.94 -33.21
C GLN A 490 9.71 0.06 -34.30
N GLY A 491 10.61 0.38 -35.23
CA GLY A 491 10.46 1.44 -36.21
C GLY A 491 10.33 0.95 -37.66
N GLY A 492 10.63 1.82 -38.61
CA GLY A 492 10.55 1.54 -40.04
C GLY A 492 11.47 0.42 -40.51
N PHE A 493 12.52 0.09 -39.72
CA PHE A 493 13.43 -1.01 -40.01
C PHE A 493 12.85 -2.40 -39.67
N ALA A 494 11.75 -2.49 -38.91
CA ALA A 494 11.16 -3.76 -38.47
C ALA A 494 10.88 -4.74 -39.62
N LYS A 495 10.56 -4.22 -40.82
CA LYS A 495 10.33 -5.01 -42.04
C LYS A 495 11.55 -5.79 -42.55
N TYR A 496 12.76 -5.43 -42.12
CA TYR A 496 14.00 -6.12 -42.51
C TYR A 496 14.50 -7.09 -41.43
N ILE A 497 13.79 -7.23 -40.31
CA ILE A 497 14.14 -8.16 -39.23
C ILE A 497 13.63 -9.56 -39.57
N LYS A 498 14.56 -10.52 -39.68
CA LYS A 498 14.25 -11.93 -39.96
C LYS A 498 13.96 -12.72 -38.69
N SER A 499 14.80 -12.56 -37.66
CA SER A 499 14.59 -13.25 -36.39
C SER A 499 15.20 -12.48 -35.22
N ILE A 500 14.62 -12.71 -34.04
CA ILE A 500 15.09 -12.19 -32.76
C ILE A 500 15.16 -13.38 -31.80
N ARG A 501 16.35 -13.66 -31.27
CA ARG A 501 16.58 -14.72 -30.28
C ARG A 501 17.11 -14.07 -29.01
N GLY A 502 16.20 -13.86 -28.06
CA GLY A 502 16.45 -13.15 -26.81
C GLY A 502 15.32 -12.16 -26.49
N ASP A 503 15.60 -11.18 -25.64
CA ASP A 503 14.64 -10.18 -25.18
C ASP A 503 14.45 -9.07 -26.24
N TYR A 504 13.24 -8.88 -26.72
CA TYR A 504 12.90 -7.79 -27.64
C TYR A 504 13.20 -6.40 -27.03
N SER A 505 12.86 -6.21 -25.76
CA SER A 505 13.04 -4.93 -25.06
C SER A 505 14.52 -4.59 -24.84
N ASN A 506 15.38 -5.61 -24.72
CA ASN A 506 16.82 -5.44 -24.73
C ASN A 506 17.31 -4.75 -26.02
N VAL A 507 16.74 -5.12 -27.17
CA VAL A 507 17.10 -4.49 -28.46
C VAL A 507 16.56 -3.06 -28.57
N VAL A 508 15.39 -2.78 -27.99
CA VAL A 508 14.83 -1.42 -27.88
C VAL A 508 15.72 -0.52 -27.01
N GLY A 509 16.42 -1.11 -26.04
CA GLY A 509 17.48 -0.46 -25.27
C GLY A 509 17.38 -0.62 -23.74
N LEU A 510 16.46 -1.45 -23.25
CA LEU A 510 16.38 -1.80 -21.83
C LEU A 510 15.67 -3.17 -21.66
N PRO A 511 16.32 -4.20 -21.08
CA PRO A 511 15.70 -5.51 -20.84
C PRO A 511 14.66 -5.43 -19.72
N ILE A 512 13.49 -4.88 -20.01
CA ILE A 512 12.50 -4.43 -19.02
C ILE A 512 12.02 -5.57 -18.13
N GLY A 513 11.84 -6.77 -18.70
CA GLY A 513 11.39 -7.94 -17.94
C GLY A 513 12.38 -8.36 -16.85
N ARG A 514 13.69 -8.27 -17.13
CA ARG A 514 14.73 -8.54 -16.12
C ARG A 514 14.86 -7.37 -15.14
N VAL A 515 14.83 -6.14 -15.64
CA VAL A 515 14.84 -4.91 -14.81
C VAL A 515 13.73 -4.94 -13.77
N CYS A 516 12.49 -5.28 -14.13
CA CYS A 516 11.38 -5.35 -13.19
C CYS A 516 11.61 -6.39 -12.08
N ARG A 517 12.17 -7.57 -12.39
CA ARG A 517 12.49 -8.60 -11.38
C ARG A 517 13.57 -8.12 -10.43
N GLU A 518 14.60 -7.50 -10.96
CA GLU A 518 15.71 -6.96 -10.17
C GLU A 518 15.28 -5.77 -9.30
N LEU A 519 14.35 -4.95 -9.79
CA LEU A 519 13.76 -3.85 -9.02
C LEU A 519 12.73 -4.33 -7.99
N SER A 520 12.04 -5.46 -8.21
CA SER A 520 10.99 -5.94 -7.30
C SER A 520 11.48 -6.19 -5.87
N GLY A 521 12.72 -6.64 -5.71
CA GLY A 521 13.35 -6.82 -4.39
C GLY A 521 14.01 -5.56 -3.82
N VAL A 522 14.09 -4.48 -4.62
CA VAL A 522 14.83 -3.25 -4.30
C VAL A 522 13.90 -2.05 -4.12
N LEU A 523 12.73 -2.02 -4.74
CA LEU A 523 11.74 -0.96 -4.50
C LEU A 523 10.87 -1.27 -3.28
N ARG A 524 10.73 -2.54 -2.92
CA ARG A 524 10.14 -3.00 -1.66
C ARG A 524 11.24 -2.93 -0.58
N LYS A 525 10.96 -2.30 0.57
CA LYS A 525 11.82 -2.44 1.75
C LYS A 525 11.96 -3.94 2.03
N SER A 526 13.19 -4.42 2.14
CA SER A 526 13.46 -5.62 2.93
C SER A 526 12.89 -5.35 4.33
N GLU A 527 12.00 -6.25 4.75
CA GLU A 527 11.27 -6.21 6.03
C GLU A 527 12.15 -5.92 7.24
#